data_AF-A0A8E0WU07-F1
#
_entry.id   AF-A0A8E0WU07-F1
#
_cell.length_a   1.000
_cell.length_b   1.000
_cell.length_c   1.000
_cell.angle_alpha   90.00
_cell.angle_beta   90.00
_cell.angle_gamma   90.00
#
_symmetry.space_group_name_H-M   'P 1'
#
loop_
_entity.id
_entity.type
_entity.pdbx_description
1 polymer ?
#
loop_
_entity_poly.entity_id
_entity_poly.type
_entity_poly.pdbx_seq_one_letter_code
_entity_poly.pdbx_strand_id
1 'polypeptide(L)'
;MTGTASFANGDGGVLSPGAQRRIGALLMSASGDAGGLVRFTDSSTAANGGLIVDGSVALSSLGAPIAGLSGISISAANAVRIGGDADFTSDGPLSFAFAGAGGMAATGALTGQSGTHIDLSHDGRPQGSDSLFADSILFTAPGNVSMLSAGAMRAAGDLTILAGGHIDLANGSAAVAGGDLTLSGQGIDAFGLTSGGASMLDAGAGSLVVTDIASAGAITAAGALVNLGSSGAMNIAQAIASTGPLTLNAGGPLSLSGSASGGIITIGASDIVIGGAAQVGSLGGTSRVVFNAVNLQQPAYIAGGDVAGAYSLSMAELARVAAAEIAINAQARGIAGSPDLIVQDLTLGAANLASGGVLAIGTGGHLRVQGAVRLTGRSGQGGLTLSAGRALEIVAGAGLIDISDGNGGLGGVLTLDSPSIIAASPSAMADIASANSLIARELRLAQNDGWVDDAGILRAGTIRVNASQGFFIQNSGLSSAILDRRGFTANELSIASQGTALQIAINGQLALPMGGFAQGLETIPLVAVNGAYALGSKVNGCLIGNPAACTSAGFDSRDTWNGVLDPSVSVSRIFTLSLIELRDIVAQGYPPLIDEPVTGAGNEDLWERSCGGPDEPACDAPQ
;
A
#
# COMPACT_ATOMS: atom_id res chain seq x y z
N MET A 1 -57.34 -21.57 21.20
CA MET A 1 -56.96 -22.97 20.86
C MET A 1 -55.75 -22.95 19.94
N THR A 2 -54.89 -23.96 19.97
CA THR A 2 -53.77 -24.10 19.01
C THR A 2 -54.20 -25.00 17.85
N GLY A 3 -53.91 -24.58 16.63
CA GLY A 3 -54.06 -25.43 15.45
C GLY A 3 -52.74 -26.15 15.15
N THR A 4 -52.78 -27.43 14.81
CA THR A 4 -51.59 -28.18 14.37
C THR A 4 -51.89 -28.95 13.09
N ALA A 5 -51.03 -28.81 12.08
CA ALA A 5 -51.01 -29.65 10.89
C ALA A 5 -49.63 -30.31 10.75
N SER A 6 -49.59 -31.60 10.41
CA SER A 6 -48.33 -32.34 10.27
C SER A 6 -48.35 -33.28 9.07
N PHE A 7 -47.31 -33.22 8.26
CA PHE A 7 -46.99 -34.19 7.22
C PHE A 7 -45.65 -34.86 7.57
N ALA A 8 -45.64 -36.19 7.55
CA ALA A 8 -44.45 -36.99 7.84
C ALA A 8 -44.24 -38.07 6.76
N ASN A 9 -43.10 -38.01 6.07
CA ASN A 9 -42.60 -39.05 5.21
C ASN A 9 -41.59 -39.91 5.99
N GLY A 10 -42.04 -41.02 6.57
CA GLY A 10 -41.21 -41.95 7.35
C GLY A 10 -41.42 -43.40 6.95
N ASP A 11 -40.53 -44.31 7.33
CA ASP A 11 -40.59 -45.72 6.92
C ASP A 11 -40.25 -46.75 8.00
N GLY A 12 -39.91 -46.31 9.21
CA GLY A 12 -39.55 -47.21 10.31
C GLY A 12 -38.38 -48.15 10.01
N GLY A 13 -37.53 -47.85 9.02
CA GLY A 13 -36.38 -48.70 8.66
C GLY A 13 -36.60 -49.67 7.49
N VAL A 14 -37.76 -49.67 6.84
CA VAL A 14 -38.17 -50.78 5.95
C VAL A 14 -37.99 -50.49 4.46
N LEU A 15 -37.83 -49.23 4.06
CA LEU A 15 -37.68 -48.91 2.64
C LEU A 15 -36.28 -49.28 2.12
N SER A 16 -36.25 -49.85 0.92
CA SER A 16 -35.00 -50.11 0.20
C SER A 16 -34.30 -48.80 -0.17
N PRO A 17 -32.96 -48.79 -0.31
CA PRO A 17 -32.23 -47.67 -0.88
C PRO A 17 -32.85 -47.17 -2.20
N GLY A 18 -32.95 -45.85 -2.36
CA GLY A 18 -33.53 -45.18 -3.52
C GLY A 18 -35.06 -45.12 -3.56
N ALA A 19 -35.77 -45.67 -2.55
CA ALA A 19 -37.22 -45.60 -2.51
C ALA A 19 -37.71 -44.14 -2.34
N GLN A 20 -38.57 -43.71 -3.26
CA GLN A 20 -39.16 -42.37 -3.27
C GLN A 20 -40.67 -42.46 -3.10
N ARG A 21 -41.23 -41.58 -2.25
CA ARG A 21 -42.68 -41.37 -2.19
C ARG A 21 -43.06 -40.21 -3.09
N ARG A 22 -44.15 -40.35 -3.84
CA ARG A 22 -44.62 -39.35 -4.78
C ARG A 22 -46.03 -38.90 -4.44
N ILE A 23 -46.25 -37.60 -4.36
CA ILE A 23 -47.56 -36.98 -4.16
C ILE A 23 -47.80 -35.90 -5.22
N GLY A 24 -49.07 -35.59 -5.49
CA GLY A 24 -49.43 -34.60 -6.51
C GLY A 24 -49.06 -33.16 -6.10
N ALA A 25 -49.63 -32.67 -5.00
CA ALA A 25 -49.35 -31.35 -4.43
C ALA A 25 -49.55 -31.43 -2.91
N LEU A 26 -49.03 -30.45 -2.17
CA LEU A 26 -49.22 -30.38 -0.71
C LEU A 26 -49.71 -28.98 -0.30
N LEU A 27 -50.89 -28.93 0.29
CA LEU A 27 -51.41 -27.74 0.96
C LEU A 27 -51.64 -28.10 2.43
N MET A 28 -51.01 -27.36 3.35
CA MET A 28 -51.31 -27.46 4.78
C MET A 28 -51.51 -26.07 5.37
N SER A 29 -52.53 -25.93 6.20
CA SER A 29 -52.75 -24.73 6.99
C SER A 29 -53.08 -25.11 8.43
N ALA A 30 -52.49 -24.40 9.37
CA ALA A 30 -52.84 -24.46 10.78
C ALA A 30 -53.11 -23.05 11.30
N SER A 31 -54.24 -22.86 11.97
CA SER A 31 -54.65 -21.59 12.54
C SER A 31 -55.22 -21.76 13.94
N GLY A 32 -55.04 -20.79 14.82
CA GLY A 32 -55.73 -20.73 16.11
C GLY A 32 -55.40 -19.48 16.91
N ASP A 33 -56.27 -19.10 17.86
CA ASP A 33 -56.08 -17.91 18.70
C ASP A 33 -54.79 -17.96 19.53
N ALA A 34 -54.31 -19.17 19.84
CA ALA A 34 -53.08 -19.42 20.60
C ALA A 34 -51.92 -19.89 19.70
N GLY A 35 -52.05 -19.74 18.37
CA GLY A 35 -51.01 -20.11 17.41
C GLY A 35 -51.40 -21.24 16.45
N GLY A 36 -50.79 -21.23 15.28
CA GLY A 36 -50.87 -22.30 14.28
C GLY A 36 -49.50 -22.93 14.05
N LEU A 37 -49.38 -24.25 14.21
CA LEU A 37 -48.13 -24.99 14.03
C LEU A 37 -48.22 -25.92 12.83
N VAL A 38 -47.30 -25.77 11.87
CA VAL A 38 -47.16 -26.69 10.74
C VAL A 38 -45.83 -27.42 10.83
N ARG A 39 -45.88 -28.75 10.72
CA ARG A 39 -44.69 -29.60 10.68
C ARG A 39 -44.62 -30.38 9.37
N PHE A 40 -43.52 -30.24 8.65
CA PHE A 40 -43.18 -31.06 7.51
C PHE A 40 -41.91 -31.83 7.85
N THR A 41 -41.95 -33.16 7.76
CA THR A 41 -40.78 -33.98 8.10
C THR A 41 -40.57 -35.10 7.08
N ASP A 42 -39.38 -35.16 6.49
CA ASP A 42 -38.85 -36.36 5.85
C ASP A 42 -37.85 -37.04 6.78
N SER A 43 -38.26 -38.19 7.32
CA SER A 43 -37.45 -39.04 8.19
C SER A 43 -37.31 -40.44 7.61
N SER A 44 -37.41 -40.60 6.28
CA SER A 44 -37.19 -41.90 5.67
C SER A 44 -35.75 -42.34 5.89
N THR A 45 -35.54 -43.63 6.09
CA THR A 45 -34.22 -44.23 6.29
C THR A 45 -33.64 -44.78 4.98
N ALA A 46 -34.43 -44.81 3.91
CA ALA A 46 -33.98 -45.15 2.57
C ALA A 46 -32.87 -44.22 2.09
N ALA A 47 -31.63 -44.71 2.08
CA ALA A 47 -30.49 -43.98 1.51
C ALA A 47 -30.78 -43.55 0.06
N ASN A 48 -30.57 -42.27 -0.27
CA ASN A 48 -30.92 -41.67 -1.57
C ASN A 48 -32.42 -41.75 -1.93
N GLY A 49 -33.29 -42.01 -0.95
CA GLY A 49 -34.74 -41.93 -1.08
C GLY A 49 -35.25 -40.50 -0.94
N GLY A 50 -36.48 -40.36 -0.45
CA GLY A 50 -37.07 -39.07 -0.08
C GLY A 50 -38.48 -38.86 -0.60
N LEU A 51 -38.85 -37.60 -0.80
CA LEU A 51 -40.18 -37.18 -1.25
C LEU A 51 -40.11 -36.44 -2.58
N ILE A 52 -41.03 -36.79 -3.49
CA ILE A 52 -41.33 -36.03 -4.70
C ILE A 52 -42.75 -35.48 -4.60
N VAL A 53 -42.90 -34.18 -4.78
CA VAL A 53 -44.16 -33.48 -4.98
C VAL A 53 -44.20 -33.02 -6.43
N ASP A 54 -45.15 -33.50 -7.23
CA ASP A 54 -45.19 -33.20 -8.67
C ASP A 54 -45.55 -31.74 -8.99
N GLY A 55 -46.38 -31.13 -8.14
CA GLY A 55 -46.80 -29.74 -8.21
C GLY A 55 -46.23 -28.92 -7.05
N SER A 56 -46.95 -27.88 -6.66
CA SER A 56 -46.52 -26.94 -5.63
C SER A 56 -46.72 -27.46 -4.20
N VAL A 57 -45.94 -26.89 -3.29
CA VAL A 57 -46.11 -27.01 -1.83
C VAL A 57 -46.49 -25.64 -1.29
N ALA A 58 -47.57 -25.55 -0.52
CA ALA A 58 -47.99 -24.34 0.17
C ALA A 58 -48.30 -24.64 1.64
N LEU A 59 -47.54 -24.05 2.56
CA LEU A 59 -47.71 -24.23 4.01
C LEU A 59 -48.04 -22.89 4.68
N SER A 60 -49.07 -22.87 5.52
CA SER A 60 -49.52 -21.68 6.21
C SER A 60 -49.70 -21.89 7.72
N SER A 61 -49.08 -21.04 8.53
CA SER A 61 -49.16 -21.02 9.99
C SER A 61 -49.68 -19.66 10.42
N LEU A 62 -50.93 -19.62 10.91
CA LEU A 62 -51.65 -18.38 11.21
C LEU A 62 -51.97 -18.27 12.71
N GLY A 63 -51.93 -17.05 13.24
CA GLY A 63 -52.27 -16.74 14.62
C GLY A 63 -51.11 -16.11 15.41
N ALA A 64 -51.34 -15.82 16.69
CA ALA A 64 -50.34 -15.16 17.52
C ALA A 64 -49.03 -15.96 17.60
N PRO A 65 -47.84 -15.35 17.43
CA PRO A 65 -46.56 -16.04 17.50
C PRO A 65 -46.26 -16.46 18.94
N ILE A 66 -46.52 -17.73 19.26
CA ILE A 66 -46.19 -18.32 20.56
C ILE A 66 -45.07 -19.36 20.38
N ALA A 67 -43.98 -19.21 21.15
CA ALA A 67 -42.84 -20.10 21.08
C ALA A 67 -43.25 -21.58 21.26
N GLY A 68 -42.85 -22.42 20.31
CA GLY A 68 -43.16 -23.86 20.29
C GLY A 68 -44.60 -24.24 19.91
N LEU A 69 -45.52 -23.27 19.82
CA LEU A 69 -46.92 -23.47 19.47
C LEU A 69 -47.32 -22.79 18.15
N SER A 70 -46.40 -22.05 17.54
CA SER A 70 -46.57 -21.37 16.26
C SER A 70 -45.33 -21.56 15.39
N GLY A 71 -45.53 -21.49 14.08
CA GLY A 71 -44.43 -21.59 13.13
C GLY A 71 -44.65 -22.66 12.06
N ILE A 72 -43.76 -22.66 11.09
CA ILE A 72 -43.56 -23.74 10.14
C ILE A 72 -42.19 -24.34 10.44
N SER A 73 -42.13 -25.65 10.72
CA SER A 73 -40.86 -26.38 10.83
C SER A 73 -40.77 -27.43 9.74
N ILE A 74 -39.73 -27.34 8.92
CA ILE A 74 -39.41 -28.27 7.84
C ILE A 74 -38.15 -29.01 8.23
N SER A 75 -38.20 -30.33 8.23
CA SER A 75 -37.00 -31.16 8.43
C SER A 75 -36.89 -32.25 7.38
N ALA A 76 -35.67 -32.54 6.93
CA ALA A 76 -35.44 -33.61 5.97
C ALA A 76 -34.08 -34.28 6.14
N ALA A 77 -34.08 -35.61 6.23
CA ALA A 77 -32.87 -36.44 6.19
C ALA A 77 -32.52 -36.92 4.76
N ASN A 78 -33.49 -36.86 3.83
CA ASN A 78 -33.29 -37.11 2.41
C ASN A 78 -33.85 -35.96 1.57
N ALA A 79 -33.57 -35.99 0.27
CA ALA A 79 -33.98 -34.94 -0.64
C ALA A 79 -35.52 -34.85 -0.77
N VAL A 80 -36.04 -33.63 -0.63
CA VAL A 80 -37.42 -33.26 -0.96
C VAL A 80 -37.40 -32.51 -2.28
N ARG A 81 -38.10 -33.03 -3.29
CA ARG A 81 -38.19 -32.41 -4.63
C ARG A 81 -39.61 -31.93 -4.88
N ILE A 82 -39.75 -30.69 -5.32
CA ILE A 82 -41.01 -30.00 -5.57
C ILE A 82 -41.00 -29.56 -7.04
N GLY A 83 -41.97 -30.04 -7.81
CA GLY A 83 -42.09 -29.79 -9.26
C GLY A 83 -42.77 -28.46 -9.62
N GLY A 84 -43.18 -27.68 -8.62
CA GLY A 84 -43.70 -26.32 -8.75
C GLY A 84 -43.08 -25.37 -7.73
N ASP A 85 -43.86 -24.39 -7.29
CA ASP A 85 -43.47 -23.42 -6.27
C ASP A 85 -43.53 -24.01 -4.85
N ALA A 86 -42.73 -23.45 -3.95
CA ALA A 86 -42.67 -23.79 -2.54
C ALA A 86 -42.92 -22.53 -1.70
N ASP A 87 -44.16 -22.33 -1.27
CA ASP A 87 -44.60 -21.15 -0.53
C ASP A 87 -44.82 -21.47 0.95
N PHE A 88 -44.15 -20.71 1.82
CA PHE A 88 -44.23 -20.83 3.27
C PHE A 88 -44.61 -19.49 3.87
N THR A 89 -45.77 -19.42 4.51
CA THR A 89 -46.24 -18.20 5.21
C THR A 89 -46.53 -18.51 6.67
N SER A 90 -45.76 -17.91 7.58
CA SER A 90 -45.97 -18.07 9.02
C SER A 90 -46.06 -16.72 9.71
N ASP A 91 -47.06 -16.55 10.59
CA ASP A 91 -47.08 -15.45 11.57
C ASP A 91 -46.03 -15.67 12.69
N GLY A 92 -45.56 -16.91 12.84
CA GLY A 92 -44.49 -17.33 13.74
C GLY A 92 -43.16 -17.57 13.00
N PRO A 93 -42.23 -18.34 13.62
CA PRO A 93 -40.95 -18.66 13.00
C PRO A 93 -41.09 -19.62 11.82
N LEU A 94 -40.20 -19.50 10.84
CA LEU A 94 -40.04 -20.46 9.75
C LEU A 94 -38.66 -21.12 9.88
N SER A 95 -38.60 -22.43 10.03
CA SER A 95 -37.34 -23.14 10.19
C SER A 95 -37.17 -24.29 9.20
N PHE A 96 -35.94 -24.44 8.72
CA PHE A 96 -35.49 -25.54 7.89
C PHE A 96 -34.31 -26.24 8.58
N ALA A 97 -34.45 -27.54 8.82
CA ALA A 97 -33.45 -28.34 9.50
C ALA A 97 -33.16 -29.62 8.70
N PHE A 98 -32.01 -29.64 8.03
CA PHE A 98 -31.59 -30.74 7.17
C PHE A 98 -30.46 -31.55 7.81
N ALA A 99 -30.35 -32.81 7.42
CA ALA A 99 -29.24 -33.67 7.83
C ALA A 99 -28.76 -34.54 6.66
N GLY A 100 -27.47 -34.80 6.56
CA GLY A 100 -26.88 -35.70 5.57
C GLY A 100 -27.27 -35.32 4.14
N ALA A 101 -27.87 -36.24 3.39
CA ALA A 101 -28.32 -35.98 2.02
C ALA A 101 -29.66 -35.21 1.93
N GLY A 102 -30.15 -34.72 3.07
CA GLY A 102 -31.34 -33.90 3.20
C GLY A 102 -31.23 -32.57 2.46
N GLY A 103 -32.39 -32.00 2.16
CA GLY A 103 -32.50 -30.70 1.50
C GLY A 103 -33.83 -30.56 0.78
N MET A 104 -34.13 -29.37 0.30
CA MET A 104 -35.34 -29.08 -0.45
C MET A 104 -34.99 -28.42 -1.78
N ALA A 105 -35.52 -28.97 -2.87
CA ALA A 105 -35.35 -28.44 -4.21
C ALA A 105 -36.71 -28.18 -4.86
N ALA A 106 -37.00 -26.93 -5.20
CA ALA A 106 -38.15 -26.54 -6.01
C ALA A 106 -37.70 -26.28 -7.45
N THR A 107 -38.52 -26.61 -8.43
CA THR A 107 -38.29 -26.18 -9.82
C THR A 107 -38.87 -24.81 -10.12
N GLY A 108 -39.81 -24.33 -9.28
CA GLY A 108 -40.33 -22.97 -9.29
C GLY A 108 -39.68 -22.09 -8.22
N ALA A 109 -40.38 -21.05 -7.80
CA ALA A 109 -39.94 -20.16 -6.74
C ALA A 109 -40.03 -20.82 -5.36
N LEU A 110 -39.11 -20.46 -4.46
CA LEU A 110 -39.20 -20.76 -3.04
C LEU A 110 -39.38 -19.46 -2.27
N THR A 111 -40.58 -19.27 -1.71
CA THR A 111 -40.95 -18.07 -0.96
C THR A 111 -41.12 -18.42 0.51
N GLY A 112 -40.39 -17.74 1.40
CA GLY A 112 -40.55 -17.88 2.84
C GLY A 112 -40.84 -16.53 3.50
N GLN A 113 -42.04 -16.39 4.04
CA GLN A 113 -42.45 -15.24 4.83
C GLN A 113 -42.67 -15.67 6.29
N SER A 114 -41.95 -15.04 7.21
CA SER A 114 -42.11 -15.22 8.66
C SER A 114 -42.53 -13.92 9.33
N GLY A 115 -43.38 -14.01 10.34
CA GLY A 115 -43.75 -12.93 11.24
C GLY A 115 -42.73 -12.70 12.36
N THR A 116 -41.69 -13.54 12.47
CA THR A 116 -40.64 -13.38 13.48
C THR A 116 -39.23 -13.52 12.88
N HIS A 117 -38.77 -14.74 12.58
CA HIS A 117 -37.42 -15.03 12.06
C HIS A 117 -37.43 -16.27 11.17
N ILE A 118 -36.41 -16.38 10.32
CA ILE A 118 -36.17 -17.55 9.48
C ILE A 118 -34.85 -18.18 9.87
N ASP A 119 -34.85 -19.46 10.19
CA ASP A 119 -33.64 -20.21 10.52
C ASP A 119 -33.41 -21.39 9.57
N LEU A 120 -32.17 -21.55 9.12
CA LEU A 120 -31.69 -22.66 8.33
C LEU A 120 -30.59 -23.39 9.09
N SER A 121 -30.60 -24.72 9.04
CA SER A 121 -29.50 -25.55 9.51
C SER A 121 -29.35 -26.77 8.63
N HIS A 122 -28.10 -27.22 8.48
CA HIS A 122 -27.75 -28.43 7.79
C HIS A 122 -26.62 -29.14 8.52
N ASP A 123 -26.90 -30.30 9.10
CA ASP A 123 -25.90 -31.13 9.76
C ASP A 123 -25.32 -32.18 8.79
N GLY A 124 -24.00 -32.29 8.70
CA GLY A 124 -23.33 -33.26 7.84
C GLY A 124 -23.57 -33.09 6.33
N ARG A 125 -23.74 -31.85 5.84
CA ARG A 125 -23.98 -31.54 4.42
C ARG A 125 -22.87 -32.12 3.52
N PRO A 126 -23.21 -32.95 2.51
CA PRO A 126 -22.26 -33.39 1.49
C PRO A 126 -21.66 -32.20 0.72
N GLN A 127 -20.38 -32.30 0.37
CA GLN A 127 -19.73 -31.26 -0.43
C GLN A 127 -20.44 -31.11 -1.79
N GLY A 128 -20.77 -29.87 -2.16
CA GLY A 128 -21.42 -29.56 -3.43
C GLY A 128 -22.93 -29.78 -3.48
N SER A 129 -23.57 -30.25 -2.40
CA SER A 129 -25.03 -30.29 -2.32
C SER A 129 -25.61 -28.97 -1.81
N ASP A 130 -26.82 -28.64 -2.28
CA ASP A 130 -27.56 -27.48 -1.79
C ASP A 130 -28.48 -27.92 -0.63
N SER A 131 -28.64 -27.04 0.37
CA SER A 131 -29.65 -27.20 1.43
C SER A 131 -31.02 -26.78 0.91
N LEU A 132 -31.04 -25.66 0.19
CA LEU A 132 -32.18 -25.16 -0.56
C LEU A 132 -31.76 -24.90 -2.01
N PHE A 133 -32.58 -25.36 -2.94
CA PHE A 133 -32.46 -25.07 -4.36
C PHE A 133 -33.81 -24.62 -4.91
N ALA A 134 -33.85 -23.56 -5.72
CA ALA A 134 -35.06 -23.10 -6.40
C ALA A 134 -34.73 -22.34 -7.69
N ASP A 135 -35.75 -22.01 -8.48
CA ASP A 135 -35.60 -21.05 -9.58
C ASP A 135 -35.24 -19.67 -9.02
N SER A 136 -36.06 -19.14 -8.12
CA SER A 136 -35.76 -17.96 -7.31
C SER A 136 -36.00 -18.25 -5.83
N ILE A 137 -35.26 -17.59 -4.94
CA ILE A 137 -35.49 -17.69 -3.49
C ILE A 137 -35.77 -16.30 -2.94
N LEU A 138 -36.90 -16.14 -2.23
CA LEU A 138 -37.25 -14.92 -1.52
C LEU A 138 -37.55 -15.24 -0.05
N PHE A 139 -36.78 -14.64 0.85
CA PHE A 139 -37.04 -14.69 2.29
C PHE A 139 -37.36 -13.32 2.85
N THR A 140 -38.39 -13.26 3.70
CA THR A 140 -38.82 -12.03 4.37
C THR A 140 -39.16 -12.31 5.83
N ALA A 141 -38.51 -11.61 6.75
CA ALA A 141 -38.81 -11.66 8.17
C ALA A 141 -38.58 -10.29 8.83
N PRO A 142 -39.39 -9.87 9.83
CA PRO A 142 -39.13 -8.65 10.58
C PRO A 142 -37.95 -8.80 11.57
N GLY A 143 -37.58 -10.02 11.92
CA GLY A 143 -36.39 -10.35 12.71
C GLY A 143 -35.26 -10.89 11.83
N ASN A 144 -34.48 -11.80 12.39
CA ASN A 144 -33.28 -12.33 11.74
C ASN A 144 -33.61 -13.34 10.63
N VAL A 145 -32.68 -13.47 9.68
CA VAL A 145 -32.60 -14.60 8.77
C VAL A 145 -31.23 -15.24 8.95
N SER A 146 -31.19 -16.47 9.46
CA SER A 146 -29.94 -17.08 9.92
C SER A 146 -29.71 -18.43 9.26
N MET A 147 -28.51 -18.69 8.75
CA MET A 147 -27.99 -20.04 8.53
C MET A 147 -27.12 -20.41 9.74
N LEU A 148 -27.69 -21.19 10.65
CA LEU A 148 -27.11 -21.54 11.95
C LEU A 148 -25.94 -22.53 11.84
N SER A 149 -25.78 -23.19 10.70
CA SER A 149 -24.65 -24.07 10.38
C SER A 149 -24.30 -23.97 8.89
N ALA A 150 -23.18 -24.58 8.47
CA ALA A 150 -22.68 -24.55 7.11
C ALA A 150 -23.66 -25.16 6.08
N GLY A 151 -24.56 -24.34 5.56
CA GLY A 151 -25.55 -24.72 4.55
C GLY A 151 -25.22 -24.16 3.16
N ALA A 152 -26.11 -24.40 2.21
CA ALA A 152 -26.05 -23.76 0.90
C ALA A 152 -27.46 -23.42 0.41
N MET A 153 -27.69 -22.15 0.06
CA MET A 153 -28.90 -21.69 -0.61
C MET A 153 -28.54 -21.32 -2.04
N ARG A 154 -29.22 -21.92 -3.02
CA ARG A 154 -28.97 -21.68 -4.43
C ARG A 154 -30.26 -21.34 -5.16
N ALA A 155 -30.29 -20.17 -5.77
CA ALA A 155 -31.29 -19.79 -6.77
C ALA A 155 -30.68 -19.88 -8.18
N ALA A 156 -31.41 -20.43 -9.15
CA ALA A 156 -31.00 -20.43 -10.55
C ALA A 156 -31.09 -19.02 -11.17
N GLY A 157 -32.05 -18.21 -10.73
CA GLY A 157 -32.19 -16.78 -10.94
C GLY A 157 -31.82 -16.03 -9.66
N ASP A 158 -32.74 -15.20 -9.17
CA ASP A 158 -32.45 -14.24 -8.10
C ASP A 158 -32.57 -14.86 -6.69
N LEU A 159 -31.70 -14.41 -5.79
CA LEU A 159 -31.76 -14.70 -4.36
C LEU A 159 -31.95 -13.39 -3.60
N THR A 160 -33.07 -13.27 -2.89
CA THR A 160 -33.43 -12.09 -2.10
C THR A 160 -33.69 -12.46 -0.65
N ILE A 161 -33.05 -11.77 0.28
CA ILE A 161 -33.29 -11.88 1.73
C ILE A 161 -33.57 -10.48 2.28
N LEU A 162 -34.75 -10.31 2.87
CA LEU A 162 -35.22 -9.08 3.50
C LEU A 162 -35.46 -9.36 4.99
N ALA A 163 -34.52 -8.93 5.84
CA ALA A 163 -34.60 -9.05 7.28
C ALA A 163 -34.85 -7.66 7.90
N GLY A 164 -35.79 -7.56 8.84
CA GLY A 164 -35.85 -6.39 9.74
C GLY A 164 -34.81 -6.47 10.87
N GLY A 165 -34.22 -7.66 11.07
CA GLY A 165 -33.09 -7.93 11.96
C GLY A 165 -31.79 -8.21 11.19
N HIS A 166 -30.92 -9.01 11.79
CA HIS A 166 -29.61 -9.35 11.25
C HIS A 166 -29.70 -10.54 10.27
N ILE A 167 -28.87 -10.53 9.21
CA ILE A 167 -28.66 -11.67 8.32
C ILE A 167 -27.33 -12.33 8.69
N ASP A 168 -27.38 -13.53 9.26
CA ASP A 168 -26.19 -14.31 9.66
C ASP A 168 -26.07 -15.55 8.79
N LEU A 169 -25.06 -15.62 7.94
CA LEU A 169 -24.72 -16.82 7.19
C LEU A 169 -23.44 -17.43 7.76
N ALA A 170 -23.59 -18.45 8.61
CA ALA A 170 -22.49 -19.07 9.35
C ALA A 170 -21.30 -19.46 8.48
N ASN A 171 -20.13 -19.61 9.09
CA ASN A 171 -18.90 -20.04 8.42
C ASN A 171 -19.11 -21.32 7.59
N GLY A 172 -18.63 -21.31 6.35
CA GLY A 172 -18.81 -22.39 5.38
C GLY A 172 -20.18 -22.39 4.68
N SER A 173 -21.05 -21.42 4.99
CA SER A 173 -22.30 -21.23 4.26
C SER A 173 -22.08 -20.55 2.91
N ALA A 174 -22.92 -20.89 1.95
CA ALA A 174 -22.95 -20.26 0.64
C ALA A 174 -24.37 -19.78 0.28
N ALA A 175 -24.47 -18.52 -0.17
CA ALA A 175 -25.65 -17.96 -0.78
C ALA A 175 -25.33 -17.64 -2.25
N VAL A 176 -26.00 -18.34 -3.17
CA VAL A 176 -25.69 -18.31 -4.60
C VAL A 176 -26.94 -17.91 -5.38
N ALA A 177 -26.84 -16.82 -6.14
CA ALA A 177 -27.81 -16.40 -7.15
C ALA A 177 -27.21 -16.61 -8.54
N GLY A 178 -27.94 -17.25 -9.46
CA GLY A 178 -27.57 -17.22 -10.87
C GLY A 178 -27.90 -15.88 -11.54
N GLY A 179 -28.81 -15.11 -10.97
CA GLY A 179 -29.09 -13.71 -11.28
C GLY A 179 -28.58 -12.76 -10.19
N ASP A 180 -29.42 -11.80 -9.81
CA ASP A 180 -29.09 -10.79 -8.82
C ASP A 180 -29.16 -11.35 -7.39
N LEU A 181 -28.25 -10.88 -6.55
CA LEU A 181 -28.22 -11.18 -5.11
C LEU A 181 -28.60 -9.92 -4.33
N THR A 182 -29.68 -9.98 -3.57
CA THR A 182 -30.12 -8.87 -2.70
C THR A 182 -30.19 -9.32 -1.26
N LEU A 183 -29.40 -8.70 -0.38
CA LEU A 183 -29.47 -8.89 1.07
C LEU A 183 -29.73 -7.53 1.71
N SER A 184 -30.84 -7.40 2.42
CA SER A 184 -31.19 -6.19 3.18
C SER A 184 -31.55 -6.54 4.61
N GLY A 185 -30.85 -5.94 5.57
CA GLY A 185 -30.93 -6.26 6.99
C GLY A 185 -30.44 -5.11 7.87
N GLN A 186 -30.48 -5.30 9.19
CA GLN A 186 -29.88 -4.39 10.19
C GLN A 186 -28.49 -4.88 10.62
N GLY A 187 -27.76 -5.46 9.67
CA GLY A 187 -26.50 -6.16 9.84
C GLY A 187 -26.47 -7.39 8.94
N ILE A 188 -25.31 -7.64 8.32
CA ILE A 188 -25.08 -8.77 7.42
C ILE A 188 -23.71 -9.34 7.72
N ASP A 189 -23.65 -10.56 8.24
CA ASP A 189 -22.43 -11.36 8.33
C ASP A 189 -22.56 -12.53 7.36
N ALA A 190 -21.73 -12.55 6.32
CA ALA A 190 -21.78 -13.57 5.29
C ALA A 190 -20.40 -14.19 5.03
N PHE A 191 -20.38 -15.52 4.94
CA PHE A 191 -19.17 -16.23 4.57
C PHE A 191 -18.92 -16.20 3.06
N GLY A 192 -19.74 -16.91 2.27
CA GLY A 192 -19.62 -16.96 0.81
C GLY A 192 -20.86 -16.43 0.10
N LEU A 193 -20.67 -15.41 -0.73
CA LEU A 193 -21.71 -14.85 -1.60
C LEU A 193 -21.32 -15.05 -3.07
N THR A 194 -22.27 -15.48 -3.89
CA THR A 194 -22.08 -15.58 -5.34
C THR A 194 -23.29 -15.01 -6.07
N SER A 195 -23.06 -14.20 -7.10
CA SER A 195 -24.10 -13.63 -7.95
C SER A 195 -23.67 -13.66 -9.41
N GLY A 196 -24.54 -14.18 -10.27
CA GLY A 196 -24.38 -14.10 -11.73
C GLY A 196 -24.78 -12.75 -12.32
N GLY A 197 -25.47 -11.91 -11.54
CA GLY A 197 -25.84 -10.53 -11.84
C GLY A 197 -25.20 -9.54 -10.87
N ALA A 198 -25.95 -8.50 -10.49
CA ALA A 198 -25.54 -7.50 -9.52
C ALA A 198 -25.71 -7.98 -8.08
N SER A 199 -24.94 -7.40 -7.16
CA SER A 199 -25.06 -7.68 -5.72
C SER A 199 -25.43 -6.40 -4.97
N MET A 200 -26.60 -6.40 -4.33
CA MET A 200 -27.09 -5.33 -3.48
C MET A 200 -27.04 -5.78 -2.03
N LEU A 201 -26.18 -5.15 -1.23
CA LEU A 201 -25.93 -5.49 0.16
C LEU A 201 -26.20 -4.25 1.03
N ASP A 202 -27.30 -4.27 1.76
CA ASP A 202 -27.71 -3.18 2.63
C ASP A 202 -27.85 -3.68 4.07
N ALA A 203 -26.83 -3.40 4.89
CA ALA A 203 -26.85 -3.72 6.32
C ALA A 203 -27.52 -2.63 7.17
N GLY A 204 -28.13 -1.62 6.56
CA GLY A 204 -28.86 -0.56 7.25
C GLY A 204 -27.97 0.15 8.27
N ALA A 205 -28.40 0.13 9.54
CA ALA A 205 -27.65 0.70 10.66
C ALA A 205 -26.60 -0.26 11.27
N GLY A 206 -26.53 -1.51 10.79
CA GLY A 206 -25.59 -2.53 11.26
C GLY A 206 -24.33 -2.65 10.41
N SER A 207 -23.44 -3.55 10.79
CA SER A 207 -22.22 -3.86 10.03
C SER A 207 -22.51 -4.77 8.84
N LEU A 208 -21.81 -4.55 7.74
CA LEU A 208 -21.73 -5.45 6.59
C LEU A 208 -20.35 -6.10 6.57
N VAL A 209 -20.28 -7.42 6.78
CA VAL A 209 -19.05 -8.21 6.72
C VAL A 209 -19.28 -9.37 5.75
N VAL A 210 -18.50 -9.39 4.67
CA VAL A 210 -18.51 -10.49 3.71
C VAL A 210 -17.09 -11.02 3.55
N THR A 211 -16.90 -12.31 3.84
CA THR A 211 -15.56 -12.92 3.76
C THR A 211 -15.11 -13.10 2.32
N ASP A 212 -15.98 -13.64 1.47
CA ASP A 212 -15.72 -13.82 0.04
C ASP A 212 -17.00 -13.53 -0.78
N ILE A 213 -16.90 -12.54 -1.68
CA ILE A 213 -17.93 -12.25 -2.67
C ILE A 213 -17.40 -12.47 -4.08
N ALA A 214 -18.15 -13.23 -4.87
CA ALA A 214 -17.95 -13.40 -6.30
C ALA A 214 -19.19 -12.88 -7.04
N SER A 215 -19.14 -11.64 -7.51
CA SER A 215 -20.21 -11.01 -8.28
C SER A 215 -19.77 -10.80 -9.73
N ALA A 216 -20.55 -11.30 -10.68
CA ALA A 216 -20.28 -11.05 -12.09
C ALA A 216 -20.65 -9.61 -12.50
N GLY A 217 -21.66 -9.04 -11.85
CA GLY A 217 -22.12 -7.66 -12.02
C GLY A 217 -21.51 -6.70 -11.01
N ALA A 218 -22.17 -5.55 -10.86
CA ALA A 218 -21.72 -4.51 -9.94
C ALA A 218 -22.19 -4.77 -8.50
N ILE A 219 -21.35 -4.38 -7.55
CA ILE A 219 -21.60 -4.50 -6.12
C ILE A 219 -21.98 -3.12 -5.57
N THR A 220 -23.14 -3.04 -4.93
CA THR A 220 -23.60 -1.90 -4.14
C THR A 220 -23.67 -2.32 -2.69
N ALA A 221 -22.93 -1.64 -1.81
CA ALA A 221 -22.76 -2.02 -0.42
C ALA A 221 -22.99 -0.83 0.52
N ALA A 222 -23.81 -1.01 1.55
CA ALA A 222 -24.08 -0.01 2.57
C ALA A 222 -24.15 -0.62 3.97
N GLY A 223 -23.67 0.11 4.97
CA GLY A 223 -23.77 -0.26 6.38
C GLY A 223 -23.18 0.81 7.32
N ALA A 224 -23.21 0.55 8.63
CA ALA A 224 -22.44 1.31 9.62
C ALA A 224 -20.93 1.17 9.35
N LEU A 225 -20.47 -0.07 9.22
CA LEU A 225 -19.15 -0.48 8.74
C LEU A 225 -19.35 -1.37 7.52
N VAL A 226 -18.42 -1.32 6.57
CA VAL A 226 -18.42 -2.22 5.41
C VAL A 226 -17.06 -2.88 5.29
N ASN A 227 -17.03 -4.21 5.29
CA ASN A 227 -15.85 -5.02 5.03
C ASN A 227 -16.18 -6.09 3.99
N LEU A 228 -15.66 -5.93 2.78
CA LEU A 228 -15.82 -6.88 1.68
C LEU A 228 -14.48 -7.52 1.35
N GLY A 229 -14.41 -8.84 1.43
CA GLY A 229 -13.34 -9.66 0.88
C GLY A 229 -13.78 -10.34 -0.42
N SER A 230 -12.86 -10.49 -1.36
CA SER A 230 -13.03 -11.33 -2.54
C SER A 230 -11.69 -11.98 -2.87
N SER A 231 -11.70 -13.28 -3.12
CA SER A 231 -10.57 -14.02 -3.67
C SER A 231 -10.27 -13.63 -5.13
N GLY A 232 -11.22 -13.01 -5.82
CA GLY A 232 -11.12 -12.56 -7.20
C GLY A 232 -11.20 -11.04 -7.36
N ALA A 233 -11.67 -10.61 -8.52
CA ALA A 233 -11.91 -9.21 -8.84
C ALA A 233 -13.16 -8.66 -8.13
N MET A 234 -13.21 -7.35 -7.93
CA MET A 234 -14.41 -6.66 -7.47
C MET A 234 -14.80 -5.54 -8.44
N ASN A 235 -16.09 -5.44 -8.75
CA ASN A 235 -16.66 -4.32 -9.50
C ASN A 235 -17.60 -3.55 -8.59
N ILE A 236 -17.12 -2.47 -7.97
CA ILE A 236 -17.88 -1.67 -7.01
C ILE A 236 -18.63 -0.55 -7.76
N ALA A 237 -19.95 -0.58 -7.71
CA ALA A 237 -20.78 0.56 -8.08
C ALA A 237 -20.77 1.61 -6.98
N GLN A 238 -20.96 1.19 -5.73
CA GLN A 238 -21.00 2.08 -4.58
C GLN A 238 -20.68 1.30 -3.31
N ALA A 239 -19.93 1.92 -2.40
CA ALA A 239 -19.66 1.38 -1.08
C ALA A 239 -19.71 2.50 -0.03
N ILE A 240 -20.61 2.37 0.96
CA ILE A 240 -20.82 3.39 1.99
C ILE A 240 -20.73 2.77 3.37
N ALA A 241 -19.73 3.17 4.14
CA ALA A 241 -19.68 3.00 5.58
C ALA A 241 -20.09 4.33 6.26
N SER A 242 -21.23 4.35 6.94
CA SER A 242 -21.81 5.58 7.48
C SER A 242 -21.17 6.08 8.78
N THR A 243 -20.61 5.18 9.61
CA THR A 243 -20.01 5.53 10.90
C THR A 243 -18.64 4.90 11.14
N GLY A 244 -18.40 3.72 10.58
CA GLY A 244 -17.18 2.93 10.70
C GLY A 244 -16.28 2.99 9.46
N PRO A 245 -15.25 2.13 9.42
CA PRO A 245 -14.38 1.98 8.27
C PRO A 245 -15.09 1.30 7.08
N LEU A 246 -14.61 1.66 5.89
CA LEU A 246 -14.86 0.95 4.63
C LEU A 246 -13.59 0.19 4.25
N THR A 247 -13.69 -1.13 4.12
CA THR A 247 -12.60 -2.01 3.70
C THR A 247 -13.02 -2.81 2.49
N LEU A 248 -12.23 -2.73 1.42
CA LEU A 248 -12.41 -3.47 0.17
C LEU A 248 -11.12 -4.24 -0.14
N ASN A 249 -11.15 -5.56 -0.04
CA ASN A 249 -9.98 -6.42 -0.24
C ASN A 249 -10.23 -7.39 -1.39
N ALA A 250 -9.80 -7.02 -2.60
CA ALA A 250 -9.85 -7.87 -3.78
C ALA A 250 -8.52 -8.63 -3.96
N GLY A 251 -8.61 -9.94 -4.16
CA GLY A 251 -7.46 -10.77 -4.56
C GLY A 251 -7.03 -10.51 -6.02
N GLY A 252 -7.96 -10.02 -6.84
CA GLY A 252 -7.75 -9.55 -8.21
C GLY A 252 -7.87 -8.02 -8.35
N PRO A 253 -8.13 -7.52 -9.57
CA PRO A 253 -8.31 -6.10 -9.82
C PRO A 253 -9.62 -5.61 -9.18
N LEU A 254 -9.60 -4.37 -8.68
CA LEU A 254 -10.80 -3.68 -8.19
C LEU A 254 -11.15 -2.54 -9.14
N SER A 255 -12.37 -2.54 -9.67
CA SER A 255 -12.92 -1.40 -10.38
C SER A 255 -13.95 -0.67 -9.51
N LEU A 256 -13.92 0.66 -9.52
CA LEU A 256 -14.86 1.52 -8.82
C LEU A 256 -15.51 2.46 -9.83
N SER A 257 -16.83 2.40 -9.97
CA SER A 257 -17.58 3.25 -10.93
C SER A 257 -18.34 4.40 -10.27
N GLY A 258 -18.59 4.33 -8.96
CA GLY A 258 -19.25 5.38 -8.18
C GLY A 258 -18.52 5.70 -6.86
N SER A 259 -19.28 5.99 -5.80
CA SER A 259 -18.71 6.51 -4.55
C SER A 259 -18.21 5.41 -3.63
N ALA A 260 -17.00 5.58 -3.08
CA ALA A 260 -16.51 4.89 -1.90
C ALA A 260 -16.41 5.90 -0.75
N SER A 261 -17.24 5.76 0.28
CA SER A 261 -17.34 6.71 1.40
C SER A 261 -17.22 6.01 2.74
N GLY A 262 -16.48 6.64 3.66
CA GLY A 262 -16.27 6.20 5.03
C GLY A 262 -15.34 7.14 5.78
N GLY A 263 -15.30 7.03 7.10
CA GLY A 263 -14.37 7.81 7.94
C GLY A 263 -12.92 7.40 7.66
N ILE A 264 -12.68 6.10 7.56
CA ILE A 264 -11.42 5.50 7.09
C ILE A 264 -11.77 4.56 5.94
N ILE A 265 -11.03 4.67 4.84
CA ILE A 265 -11.20 3.83 3.65
C ILE A 265 -9.90 3.04 3.43
N THR A 266 -9.99 1.72 3.32
CA THR A 266 -8.86 0.84 2.98
C THR A 266 -9.20 0.02 1.75
N ILE A 267 -8.34 0.08 0.74
CA ILE A 267 -8.50 -0.65 -0.52
C ILE A 267 -7.25 -1.47 -0.77
N GLY A 268 -7.39 -2.79 -0.80
CA GLY A 268 -6.35 -3.73 -1.23
C GLY A 268 -6.76 -4.41 -2.53
N ALA A 269 -5.91 -4.36 -3.55
CA ALA A 269 -6.19 -4.98 -4.86
C ALA A 269 -4.91 -5.27 -5.64
N SER A 270 -4.99 -6.23 -6.58
CA SER A 270 -3.85 -6.51 -7.48
C SER A 270 -3.63 -5.37 -8.48
N ASP A 271 -4.70 -4.65 -8.80
CA ASP A 271 -4.73 -3.43 -9.56
C ASP A 271 -6.00 -2.65 -9.19
N ILE A 272 -6.05 -1.35 -9.45
CA ILE A 272 -7.21 -0.52 -9.16
C ILE A 272 -7.60 0.28 -10.38
N VAL A 273 -8.91 0.39 -10.63
CA VAL A 273 -9.46 1.29 -11.62
C VAL A 273 -10.50 2.19 -10.97
N ILE A 274 -10.21 3.48 -10.83
CA ILE A 274 -11.21 4.47 -10.42
C ILE A 274 -11.83 5.04 -11.70
N GLY A 275 -13.15 4.91 -11.87
CA GLY A 275 -13.92 5.30 -13.05
C GLY A 275 -14.29 6.80 -13.07
N GLY A 276 -14.50 7.40 -14.24
CA GLY A 276 -14.54 8.87 -14.42
C GLY A 276 -15.55 9.61 -13.53
N ALA A 277 -16.64 8.95 -13.14
CA ALA A 277 -17.68 9.46 -12.25
C ALA A 277 -17.51 9.02 -10.79
N ALA A 278 -16.50 8.20 -10.48
CA ALA A 278 -16.23 7.69 -9.16
C ALA A 278 -15.53 8.73 -8.27
N GLN A 279 -15.73 8.59 -6.97
CA GLN A 279 -15.09 9.40 -5.94
C GLN A 279 -14.72 8.51 -4.75
N VAL A 280 -13.51 8.70 -4.22
CA VAL A 280 -13.04 8.03 -3.00
C VAL A 280 -12.85 9.07 -1.91
N GLY A 281 -13.70 9.02 -0.89
CA GLY A 281 -13.66 9.90 0.26
C GLY A 281 -14.02 11.36 -0.01
N SER A 282 -13.97 12.17 1.05
CA SER A 282 -14.16 13.61 0.99
C SER A 282 -13.36 14.33 2.08
N LEU A 283 -13.00 15.59 1.85
CA LEU A 283 -12.24 16.40 2.82
C LEU A 283 -12.97 16.63 4.15
N GLY A 284 -14.31 16.61 4.15
CA GLY A 284 -15.12 16.83 5.35
C GLY A 284 -15.53 15.55 6.09
N GLY A 285 -15.48 14.39 5.42
CA GLY A 285 -15.99 13.12 5.96
C GLY A 285 -14.95 12.02 6.11
N THR A 286 -13.79 12.12 5.46
CA THR A 286 -12.79 11.04 5.42
C THR A 286 -11.47 11.51 6.03
N SER A 287 -11.10 10.90 7.16
CA SER A 287 -9.83 11.18 7.83
C SER A 287 -8.66 10.50 7.13
N ARG A 288 -8.88 9.31 6.56
CA ARG A 288 -7.80 8.54 5.94
C ARG A 288 -8.28 7.67 4.78
N VAL A 289 -7.53 7.66 3.69
CA VAL A 289 -7.63 6.68 2.60
C VAL A 289 -6.31 5.92 2.52
N VAL A 290 -6.38 4.59 2.48
CA VAL A 290 -5.23 3.70 2.36
C VAL A 290 -5.38 2.82 1.13
N PHE A 291 -4.39 2.85 0.26
CA PHE A 291 -4.25 1.94 -0.87
C PHE A 291 -3.13 0.95 -0.58
N ASN A 292 -3.41 -0.35 -0.75
CA ASN A 292 -2.44 -1.43 -0.60
C ASN A 292 -2.31 -2.17 -1.93
N ALA A 293 -1.18 -1.99 -2.60
CA ALA A 293 -0.84 -2.74 -3.79
C ALA A 293 -0.41 -4.16 -3.41
N VAL A 294 -1.15 -5.18 -3.88
CA VAL A 294 -0.86 -6.60 -3.58
C VAL A 294 -0.27 -7.38 -4.76
N ASN A 295 -0.14 -6.77 -5.93
CA ASN A 295 0.58 -7.36 -7.07
C ASN A 295 2.10 -7.24 -6.86
N LEU A 296 2.78 -8.39 -6.88
CA LEU A 296 4.23 -8.50 -6.68
C LEU A 296 4.99 -8.84 -7.97
N GLN A 297 4.28 -9.11 -9.06
CA GLN A 297 4.84 -9.51 -10.34
C GLN A 297 5.64 -8.36 -10.96
N GLN A 298 5.16 -7.12 -10.82
CA GLN A 298 5.79 -5.89 -11.31
C GLN A 298 5.88 -4.83 -10.20
N PRO A 299 6.69 -3.76 -10.35
CA PRO A 299 6.64 -2.63 -9.43
C PRO A 299 5.21 -2.05 -9.39
N ALA A 300 4.82 -1.49 -8.25
CA ALA A 300 3.62 -0.66 -8.18
C ALA A 300 3.92 0.73 -8.78
N TYR A 301 3.03 1.24 -9.62
CA TYR A 301 3.15 2.54 -10.26
C TYR A 301 2.13 3.52 -9.67
N ILE A 302 2.63 4.63 -9.13
CA ILE A 302 1.82 5.66 -8.51
C ILE A 302 1.88 6.93 -9.35
N ALA A 303 0.71 7.52 -9.58
CA ALA A 303 0.49 8.65 -10.45
C ALA A 303 0.87 8.37 -11.92
N GLY A 304 1.10 9.40 -12.73
CA GLY A 304 1.32 9.24 -14.18
C GLY A 304 0.12 8.61 -14.89
N GLY A 305 0.38 7.75 -15.88
CA GLY A 305 -0.62 6.94 -16.57
C GLY A 305 -0.59 5.47 -16.15
N ASP A 306 -1.62 4.73 -16.57
CA ASP A 306 -1.78 3.31 -16.24
C ASP A 306 -0.70 2.43 -16.91
N VAL A 307 -0.22 1.41 -16.20
CA VAL A 307 0.78 0.45 -16.67
C VAL A 307 0.17 -0.95 -16.72
N ALA A 308 0.08 -1.51 -17.93
CA ALA A 308 -0.55 -2.80 -18.14
C ALA A 308 0.16 -3.95 -17.40
N GLY A 309 -0.60 -4.71 -16.61
CA GLY A 309 -0.10 -5.89 -15.87
C GLY A 309 0.60 -5.58 -14.55
N ALA A 310 0.73 -4.30 -14.18
CA ALA A 310 1.17 -3.85 -12.87
C ALA A 310 0.00 -3.31 -12.06
N TYR A 311 0.20 -3.15 -10.75
CA TYR A 311 -0.65 -2.26 -9.98
C TYR A 311 -0.39 -0.82 -10.43
N SER A 312 -1.42 -0.12 -10.86
CA SER A 312 -1.36 1.29 -11.23
C SER A 312 -2.42 2.07 -10.48
N LEU A 313 -2.01 3.14 -9.79
CA LEU A 313 -2.91 4.14 -9.25
C LEU A 313 -2.56 5.47 -9.91
N SER A 314 -3.15 5.75 -11.07
CA SER A 314 -2.72 6.83 -11.95
C SER A 314 -3.11 8.21 -11.44
N MET A 315 -2.57 9.25 -12.07
CA MET A 315 -2.87 10.63 -11.66
C MET A 315 -4.35 10.96 -11.90
N ALA A 316 -4.94 10.46 -12.98
CA ALA A 316 -6.37 10.62 -13.25
C ALA A 316 -7.21 10.03 -12.11
N GLU A 317 -6.80 8.91 -11.54
CA GLU A 317 -7.49 8.23 -10.44
C GLU A 317 -7.27 8.94 -9.11
N LEU A 318 -6.03 9.31 -8.78
CA LEU A 318 -5.72 10.09 -7.57
C LEU A 318 -6.44 11.43 -7.54
N ALA A 319 -6.70 12.05 -8.70
CA ALA A 319 -7.49 13.28 -8.79
C ALA A 319 -8.92 13.13 -8.19
N ARG A 320 -9.43 11.89 -8.11
CA ARG A 320 -10.77 11.56 -7.58
C ARG A 320 -10.75 11.07 -6.12
N VAL A 321 -9.59 11.15 -5.47
CA VAL A 321 -9.40 10.77 -4.07
C VAL A 321 -9.29 12.03 -3.21
N ALA A 322 -10.04 12.08 -2.11
CA ALA A 322 -10.01 13.17 -1.15
C ALA A 322 -10.07 12.67 0.30
N ALA A 323 -9.14 13.13 1.15
CA ALA A 323 -9.10 12.82 2.59
C ALA A 323 -8.21 13.80 3.36
N ALA A 324 -8.18 13.71 4.69
CA ALA A 324 -7.15 14.40 5.48
C ALA A 324 -5.76 13.74 5.32
N GLU A 325 -5.69 12.42 5.23
CA GLU A 325 -4.48 11.65 4.93
C GLU A 325 -4.74 10.67 3.77
N ILE A 326 -3.81 10.61 2.82
CA ILE A 326 -3.79 9.57 1.78
C ILE A 326 -2.51 8.76 1.98
N ALA A 327 -2.63 7.45 2.16
CA ALA A 327 -1.51 6.53 2.31
C ALA A 327 -1.53 5.51 1.17
N ILE A 328 -0.35 5.26 0.59
CA ILE A 328 -0.15 4.32 -0.51
C ILE A 328 1.00 3.40 -0.13
N ASN A 329 0.69 2.11 0.02
CA ASN A 329 1.64 1.10 0.43
C ASN A 329 1.82 0.07 -0.68
N ALA A 330 3.06 -0.25 -1.00
CA ALA A 330 3.40 -1.41 -1.83
C ALA A 330 4.25 -2.40 -1.03
N GLN A 331 3.95 -3.68 -1.17
CA GLN A 331 4.77 -4.74 -0.60
C GLN A 331 6.12 -4.83 -1.33
N ALA A 332 7.17 -5.21 -0.60
CA ALA A 332 8.48 -5.43 -1.19
C ALA A 332 8.48 -6.73 -2.02
N ARG A 333 8.94 -6.65 -3.28
CA ARG A 333 9.04 -7.78 -4.21
C ARG A 333 10.31 -8.61 -3.96
N GLY A 334 11.30 -8.02 -3.29
CA GLY A 334 12.55 -8.71 -2.96
C GLY A 334 13.51 -8.89 -4.15
N ILE A 335 13.24 -8.26 -5.29
CA ILE A 335 14.09 -8.34 -6.49
C ILE A 335 15.23 -7.33 -6.36
N ALA A 336 16.48 -7.82 -6.30
CA ALA A 336 17.65 -6.97 -6.16
C ALA A 336 17.81 -6.00 -7.33
N GLY A 337 18.09 -4.73 -7.04
CA GLY A 337 18.35 -3.69 -8.04
C GLY A 337 17.11 -3.14 -8.76
N SER A 338 15.94 -3.76 -8.61
CA SER A 338 14.67 -3.22 -9.13
C SER A 338 13.97 -2.40 -8.04
N PRO A 339 13.27 -1.31 -8.38
CA PRO A 339 12.31 -0.70 -7.48
C PRO A 339 11.11 -1.63 -7.26
N ASP A 340 10.51 -1.50 -6.08
CA ASP A 340 9.24 -2.13 -5.68
C ASP A 340 8.07 -1.15 -5.91
N LEU A 341 8.33 0.15 -5.74
CA LEU A 341 7.36 1.23 -5.97
C LEU A 341 8.02 2.32 -6.83
N ILE A 342 7.33 2.71 -7.90
CA ILE A 342 7.73 3.82 -8.78
C ILE A 342 6.68 4.94 -8.67
N VAL A 343 7.13 6.16 -8.34
CA VAL A 343 6.30 7.36 -8.38
C VAL A 343 6.58 8.13 -9.66
N GLN A 344 5.54 8.36 -10.46
CA GLN A 344 5.57 9.12 -11.71
C GLN A 344 5.12 10.56 -11.49
N ASP A 345 4.62 11.23 -12.53
CA ASP A 345 4.11 12.60 -12.43
C ASP A 345 2.86 12.66 -11.55
N LEU A 346 2.97 13.38 -10.44
CA LEU A 346 1.97 13.50 -9.39
C LEU A 346 1.73 14.97 -9.10
N THR A 347 0.48 15.41 -9.06
CA THR A 347 0.12 16.76 -8.61
C THR A 347 -1.15 16.73 -7.79
N LEU A 348 -1.05 17.00 -6.48
CA LEU A 348 -2.22 17.13 -5.61
C LEU A 348 -2.32 18.54 -5.04
N GLY A 349 -3.54 19.01 -4.83
CA GLY A 349 -3.82 20.32 -4.26
C GLY A 349 -4.87 20.27 -3.16
N ALA A 350 -5.56 21.41 -2.99
CA ALA A 350 -6.59 21.59 -1.98
C ALA A 350 -7.86 20.75 -2.23
N ALA A 351 -8.06 20.22 -3.43
CA ALA A 351 -9.18 19.33 -3.75
C ALA A 351 -9.02 17.91 -3.17
N ASN A 352 -7.77 17.45 -3.01
CA ASN A 352 -7.46 16.09 -2.58
C ASN A 352 -7.11 16.01 -1.10
N LEU A 353 -6.43 17.03 -0.60
CA LEU A 353 -5.90 17.08 0.76
C LEU A 353 -6.15 18.47 1.34
N ALA A 354 -6.59 18.52 2.59
CA ALA A 354 -6.66 19.77 3.35
C ALA A 354 -5.25 20.40 3.50
N SER A 355 -5.16 21.66 3.91
CA SER A 355 -3.86 22.36 4.03
C SER A 355 -2.90 21.70 5.02
N GLY A 356 -3.41 21.04 6.07
CA GLY A 356 -2.65 20.21 7.01
C GLY A 356 -2.56 18.73 6.63
N GLY A 357 -3.09 18.33 5.47
CA GLY A 357 -3.15 16.94 5.05
C GLY A 357 -1.81 16.39 4.57
N VAL A 358 -1.65 15.08 4.69
CA VAL A 358 -0.40 14.36 4.38
C VAL A 358 -0.65 13.30 3.31
N LEU A 359 0.23 13.27 2.31
CA LEU A 359 0.38 12.13 1.42
C LEU A 359 1.54 11.26 1.93
N ALA A 360 1.30 9.98 2.21
CA ALA A 360 2.33 9.02 2.56
C ALA A 360 2.46 7.96 1.46
N ILE A 361 3.65 7.76 0.93
CA ILE A 361 3.95 6.73 -0.06
C ILE A 361 5.09 5.87 0.49
N GLY A 362 4.84 4.55 0.59
CA GLY A 362 5.72 3.65 1.32
C GLY A 362 5.89 2.29 0.65
N THR A 363 7.09 1.72 0.80
CA THR A 363 7.34 0.30 0.56
C THR A 363 8.37 -0.26 1.53
N GLY A 364 8.28 -1.55 1.86
CA GLY A 364 9.28 -2.24 2.66
C GLY A 364 10.64 -2.43 1.95
N GLY A 365 10.73 -2.11 0.66
CA GLY A 365 11.93 -2.30 -0.14
C GLY A 365 12.47 -1.01 -0.76
N HIS A 366 12.55 -0.97 -2.09
CA HIS A 366 13.14 0.13 -2.86
C HIS A 366 12.05 1.01 -3.49
N LEU A 367 12.05 2.30 -3.17
CA LEU A 367 11.17 3.32 -3.75
C LEU A 367 11.97 4.20 -4.73
N ARG A 368 11.43 4.42 -5.94
CA ARG A 368 12.02 5.34 -6.92
C ARG A 368 11.01 6.39 -7.39
N VAL A 369 11.38 7.67 -7.31
CA VAL A 369 10.64 8.78 -7.89
C VAL A 369 11.24 9.10 -9.26
N GLN A 370 10.44 8.93 -10.32
CA GLN A 370 10.83 9.13 -11.72
C GLN A 370 10.14 10.33 -12.38
N GLY A 371 8.99 10.78 -11.85
CA GLY A 371 8.28 11.95 -12.35
C GLY A 371 8.22 13.10 -11.35
N ALA A 372 7.67 14.22 -11.78
CA ALA A 372 7.53 15.41 -10.96
C ALA A 372 6.40 15.23 -9.93
N VAL A 373 6.75 15.34 -8.65
CA VAL A 373 5.83 15.25 -7.51
C VAL A 373 5.57 16.65 -6.97
N ARG A 374 4.32 17.12 -7.10
CA ARG A 374 3.92 18.45 -6.66
C ARG A 374 2.78 18.39 -5.65
N LEU A 375 2.96 19.02 -4.49
CA LEU A 375 1.89 19.26 -3.52
C LEU A 375 1.71 20.76 -3.33
N THR A 376 0.50 21.26 -3.57
CA THR A 376 0.20 22.70 -3.51
C THR A 376 -0.72 23.04 -2.34
N GLY A 377 -0.60 24.26 -1.80
CA GLY A 377 -1.44 24.71 -0.70
C GLY A 377 -1.19 23.98 0.62
N ARG A 378 0.06 23.69 0.97
CA ARG A 378 0.44 23.00 2.21
C ARG A 378 0.84 23.98 3.31
N SER A 379 0.35 23.72 4.52
CA SER A 379 0.78 24.35 5.78
C SER A 379 1.92 23.57 6.42
N GLY A 380 2.58 24.10 7.45
CA GLY A 380 3.67 23.40 8.17
C GLY A 380 3.26 22.12 8.90
N GLN A 381 1.98 21.72 8.87
CA GLN A 381 1.50 20.42 9.40
C GLN A 381 1.23 19.39 8.29
N GLY A 382 1.09 19.83 7.03
CA GLY A 382 0.81 18.97 5.89
C GLY A 382 2.03 18.76 5.00
N GLY A 383 1.97 17.79 4.09
CA GLY A 383 3.06 17.55 3.14
C GLY A 383 3.15 16.14 2.60
N LEU A 384 4.38 15.68 2.37
CA LEU A 384 4.70 14.39 1.75
C LEU A 384 5.62 13.58 2.67
N THR A 385 5.30 12.31 2.85
CA THR A 385 6.18 11.32 3.47
C THR A 385 6.51 10.24 2.44
N LEU A 386 7.80 10.05 2.16
CA LEU A 386 8.31 8.93 1.37
C LEU A 386 9.07 7.98 2.28
N SER A 387 8.67 6.70 2.32
CA SER A 387 9.31 5.68 3.14
C SER A 387 9.75 4.47 2.31
N ALA A 388 10.98 4.03 2.52
CA ALA A 388 11.53 2.85 1.86
C ALA A 388 12.38 2.04 2.84
N GLY A 389 12.13 0.74 2.96
CA GLY A 389 12.89 -0.11 3.88
C GLY A 389 14.33 -0.40 3.45
N ARG A 390 14.72 -0.11 2.19
CA ARG A 390 16.06 -0.34 1.67
C ARG A 390 16.70 0.90 1.06
N ALA A 391 16.04 1.50 0.07
CA ALA A 391 16.58 2.63 -0.69
C ALA A 391 15.46 3.53 -1.19
N LEU A 392 15.71 4.84 -1.17
CA LEU A 392 14.86 5.86 -1.73
C LEU A 392 15.67 6.63 -2.78
N GLU A 393 15.27 6.53 -4.03
CA GLU A 393 15.92 7.19 -5.16
C GLU A 393 15.00 8.23 -5.79
N ILE A 394 15.51 9.43 -6.04
CA ILE A 394 14.80 10.52 -6.70
C ILE A 394 15.63 10.90 -7.92
N VAL A 395 15.11 10.58 -9.10
CA VAL A 395 15.85 10.69 -10.36
C VAL A 395 15.85 12.14 -10.83
N ALA A 396 16.98 12.85 -10.74
CA ALA A 396 17.07 14.24 -11.15
C ALA A 396 16.72 14.45 -12.64
N GLY A 397 16.19 15.62 -12.97
CA GLY A 397 15.74 15.99 -14.32
C GLY A 397 14.29 15.59 -14.60
N ALA A 398 14.00 14.29 -14.57
CA ALA A 398 12.62 13.79 -14.75
C ALA A 398 11.82 13.82 -13.44
N GLY A 399 12.47 13.46 -12.33
CA GLY A 399 11.95 13.52 -10.98
C GLY A 399 12.34 14.82 -10.27
N LEU A 400 11.35 15.45 -9.64
CA LEU A 400 11.51 16.55 -8.70
C LEU A 400 10.43 16.45 -7.64
N ILE A 401 10.66 17.00 -6.46
CA ILE A 401 9.65 17.10 -5.41
C ILE A 401 9.48 18.57 -5.06
N ASP A 402 8.28 19.11 -5.25
CA ASP A 402 7.93 20.49 -4.95
C ASP A 402 6.69 20.57 -4.05
N ILE A 403 6.89 21.05 -2.83
CA ILE A 403 5.84 21.31 -1.86
C ILE A 403 5.73 22.82 -1.66
N SER A 404 4.58 23.37 -2.02
CA SER A 404 4.30 24.79 -1.99
C SER A 404 3.14 25.16 -1.07
N ASP A 405 3.18 26.38 -0.54
CA ASP A 405 2.10 26.95 0.25
C ASP A 405 0.94 27.43 -0.66
N GLY A 406 -0.05 28.11 -0.08
CA GLY A 406 -1.18 28.66 -0.84
C GLY A 406 -0.82 29.80 -1.80
N ASN A 407 0.38 30.38 -1.66
CA ASN A 407 0.88 31.49 -2.46
C ASN A 407 1.97 31.05 -3.48
N GLY A 408 2.25 29.74 -3.57
CA GLY A 408 3.31 29.19 -4.42
C GLY A 408 4.72 29.31 -3.84
N GLY A 409 4.87 29.80 -2.60
CA GLY A 409 6.12 29.85 -1.85
C GLY A 409 6.49 28.48 -1.25
N LEU A 410 7.59 28.42 -0.50
CA LEU A 410 8.02 27.20 0.19
C LEU A 410 7.01 26.83 1.28
N GLY A 411 6.37 25.67 1.16
CA GLY A 411 5.33 25.23 2.08
C GLY A 411 5.45 23.76 2.47
N GLY A 412 4.69 23.36 3.49
CA GLY A 412 4.62 21.97 3.93
C GLY A 412 5.92 21.35 4.46
N VAL A 413 5.83 20.06 4.75
CA VAL A 413 6.91 19.22 5.25
C VAL A 413 7.16 18.06 4.28
N LEU A 414 8.38 17.93 3.79
CA LEU A 414 8.86 16.76 3.08
C LEU A 414 9.60 15.85 4.08
N THR A 415 9.09 14.66 4.33
CA THR A 415 9.74 13.64 5.16
C THR A 415 10.28 12.52 4.27
N LEU A 416 11.58 12.25 4.37
CA LEU A 416 12.26 11.17 3.67
C LEU A 416 12.76 10.16 4.70
N ASP A 417 12.29 8.93 4.63
CA ASP A 417 12.61 7.87 5.59
C ASP A 417 13.13 6.62 4.87
N SER A 418 14.44 6.40 4.91
CA SER A 418 15.08 5.24 4.29
C SER A 418 16.53 5.09 4.77
N PRO A 419 17.08 3.86 4.86
CA PRO A 419 18.50 3.68 5.16
C PRO A 419 19.43 4.47 4.22
N SER A 420 19.12 4.46 2.93
CA SER A 420 19.85 5.18 1.89
C SER A 420 18.90 6.06 1.09
N ILE A 421 19.21 7.34 0.96
CA ILE A 421 18.43 8.34 0.23
C ILE A 421 19.34 9.02 -0.79
N ILE A 422 18.97 8.97 -2.07
CA ILE A 422 19.75 9.55 -3.16
C ILE A 422 18.84 10.39 -4.06
N ALA A 423 19.15 11.68 -4.21
CA ALA A 423 18.54 12.57 -5.20
C ALA A 423 19.60 12.98 -6.22
N ALA A 424 19.62 12.34 -7.38
CA ALA A 424 20.68 12.50 -8.38
C ALA A 424 20.25 11.99 -9.75
N SER A 425 21.03 12.28 -10.79
CA SER A 425 20.87 11.70 -12.11
C SER A 425 21.14 10.18 -12.08
N PRO A 426 20.63 9.41 -13.04
CA PRO A 426 20.92 7.97 -13.13
C PRO A 426 22.42 7.65 -13.23
N SER A 427 23.19 8.48 -13.94
CA SER A 427 24.65 8.36 -14.04
C SER A 427 25.33 8.57 -12.71
N ALA A 428 24.97 9.63 -11.98
CA ALA A 428 25.54 9.90 -10.66
C ALA A 428 25.18 8.80 -9.64
N MET A 429 23.95 8.28 -9.68
CA MET A 429 23.54 7.15 -8.84
C MET A 429 24.42 5.92 -9.07
N ALA A 430 24.67 5.56 -10.33
CA ALA A 430 25.54 4.44 -10.68
C ALA A 430 26.99 4.66 -10.19
N ASP A 431 27.52 5.87 -10.38
CA ASP A 431 28.88 6.22 -9.96
C ASP A 431 29.03 6.18 -8.43
N ILE A 432 28.04 6.70 -7.68
CA ILE A 432 28.02 6.67 -6.20
C ILE A 432 27.96 5.23 -5.67
N ALA A 433 27.16 4.37 -6.31
CA ALA A 433 27.06 2.96 -5.96
C ALA A 433 28.39 2.22 -6.19
N SER A 434 29.15 2.60 -7.22
CA SER A 434 30.48 2.04 -7.52
C SER A 434 31.62 2.63 -6.68
N ALA A 435 31.42 3.81 -6.08
CA ALA A 435 32.46 4.53 -5.37
C ALA A 435 32.78 3.90 -4.00
N ASN A 436 34.07 3.65 -3.77
CA ASN A 436 34.61 3.01 -2.57
C ASN A 436 34.96 3.99 -1.42
N SER A 437 34.77 5.30 -1.62
CA SER A 437 35.04 6.29 -0.59
C SER A 437 34.03 7.43 -0.61
N LEU A 438 33.79 8.04 0.56
CA LEU A 438 32.95 9.22 0.67
C LEU A 438 33.49 10.39 -0.17
N ILE A 439 34.81 10.56 -0.25
CA ILE A 439 35.45 11.60 -1.06
C ILE A 439 35.12 11.46 -2.56
N ALA A 440 35.13 10.23 -3.09
CA ALA A 440 34.77 9.99 -4.48
C ALA A 440 33.29 10.29 -4.75
N ARG A 441 32.40 9.91 -3.82
CA ARG A 441 30.97 10.23 -3.88
C ARG A 441 30.72 11.74 -3.87
N GLU A 442 31.40 12.46 -3.00
CA GLU A 442 31.34 13.92 -2.88
C GLU A 442 31.78 14.63 -4.16
N LEU A 443 32.92 14.22 -4.74
CA LEU A 443 33.40 14.81 -5.98
C LEU A 443 32.43 14.58 -7.12
N ARG A 444 31.79 13.41 -7.15
CA ARG A 444 30.77 13.08 -8.14
C ARG A 444 29.50 13.91 -7.98
N LEU A 445 29.01 14.05 -6.75
CA LEU A 445 27.80 14.81 -6.43
C LEU A 445 27.98 16.33 -6.61
N ALA A 446 29.22 16.83 -6.59
CA ALA A 446 29.53 18.23 -6.91
C ALA A 446 29.30 18.58 -8.40
N GLN A 447 29.29 17.58 -9.29
CA GLN A 447 29.10 17.78 -10.72
C GLN A 447 27.61 17.82 -11.07
N ASN A 448 27.25 18.68 -12.01
CA ASN A 448 25.95 18.68 -12.66
C ASN A 448 26.06 17.91 -13.99
N ASP A 449 25.12 17.01 -14.25
CA ASP A 449 25.06 16.20 -15.48
C ASP A 449 24.25 16.87 -16.62
N GLY A 450 24.09 18.20 -16.56
CA GLY A 450 23.46 19.01 -17.61
C GLY A 450 22.04 19.48 -17.28
N TRP A 451 21.47 19.10 -16.14
CA TRP A 451 20.18 19.61 -15.67
C TRP A 451 20.39 20.75 -14.67
N VAL A 452 20.08 21.97 -15.09
CA VAL A 452 20.23 23.16 -14.25
C VAL A 452 18.86 23.58 -13.72
N ASP A 453 18.74 23.64 -12.39
CA ASP A 453 17.56 24.15 -11.70
C ASP A 453 17.98 24.81 -10.37
N ASP A 454 17.66 26.10 -10.23
CA ASP A 454 17.91 26.87 -9.02
C ASP A 454 17.03 26.46 -7.84
N ALA A 455 15.82 25.94 -8.10
CA ALA A 455 14.97 25.38 -7.06
C ALA A 455 15.52 24.04 -6.55
N GLY A 456 16.24 23.31 -7.41
CA GLY A 456 16.81 22.01 -7.11
C GLY A 456 15.81 20.85 -7.22
N ILE A 457 16.29 19.66 -6.91
CA ILE A 457 15.53 18.39 -6.98
C ILE A 457 14.45 18.36 -5.89
N LEU A 458 14.73 18.95 -4.72
CA LEU A 458 13.84 18.96 -3.56
C LEU A 458 13.50 20.39 -3.16
N ARG A 459 12.22 20.73 -3.13
CA ARG A 459 11.70 22.03 -2.71
C ARG A 459 10.56 21.85 -1.71
N ALA A 460 10.69 22.41 -0.50
CA ALA A 460 9.66 22.36 0.54
C ALA A 460 9.86 23.46 1.58
N GLY A 461 8.86 23.69 2.45
CA GLY A 461 9.03 24.53 3.64
C GLY A 461 10.06 23.93 4.59
N THR A 462 9.83 22.69 5.04
CA THR A 462 10.77 21.92 5.85
C THR A 462 11.11 20.61 5.15
N ILE A 463 12.40 20.26 5.08
CA ILE A 463 12.85 18.93 4.68
C ILE A 463 13.35 18.19 5.92
N ARG A 464 12.75 17.04 6.21
CA ARG A 464 13.12 16.15 7.30
C ARG A 464 13.63 14.84 6.73
N VAL A 465 14.81 14.43 7.18
CA VAL A 465 15.48 13.23 6.68
C VAL A 465 15.77 12.29 7.84
N ASN A 466 15.31 11.06 7.74
CA ASN A 466 15.67 9.96 8.63
C ASN A 466 16.48 8.94 7.81
N ALA A 467 17.79 8.87 8.06
CA ALA A 467 18.69 7.98 7.33
C ALA A 467 19.72 7.32 8.24
N SER A 468 20.12 6.09 7.90
CA SER A 468 21.10 5.33 8.69
C SER A 468 22.42 5.07 7.96
N GLN A 469 22.43 5.09 6.62
CA GLN A 469 23.60 4.76 5.79
C GLN A 469 24.08 5.95 4.97
N GLY A 470 23.20 6.57 4.20
CA GLY A 470 23.59 7.64 3.26
C GLY A 470 22.48 8.61 2.93
N PHE A 471 22.83 9.89 2.85
CA PHE A 471 21.98 10.96 2.32
C PHE A 471 22.76 11.78 1.30
N PHE A 472 22.33 11.68 0.04
CA PHE A 472 23.08 12.15 -1.12
C PHE A 472 22.20 13.04 -2.01
N ILE A 473 22.65 14.27 -2.29
CA ILE A 473 21.94 15.20 -3.19
C ILE A 473 22.94 15.80 -4.18
N GLN A 474 22.69 15.54 -5.47
CA GLN A 474 23.53 16.06 -6.55
C GLN A 474 23.35 17.56 -6.73
N ASN A 475 24.44 18.20 -7.16
CA ASN A 475 24.44 19.58 -7.60
C ASN A 475 23.56 19.80 -8.84
N SER A 476 22.54 20.66 -8.73
CA SER A 476 21.70 21.11 -9.85
C SER A 476 22.04 22.52 -10.34
N GLY A 477 23.14 23.12 -9.85
CA GLY A 477 23.56 24.47 -10.15
C GLY A 477 24.28 24.61 -11.49
N LEU A 478 24.50 25.85 -11.91
CA LEU A 478 25.14 26.18 -13.20
C LEU A 478 26.60 25.70 -13.31
N SER A 479 27.30 25.55 -12.19
CA SER A 479 28.69 25.11 -12.14
C SER A 479 28.99 24.28 -10.89
N SER A 480 30.20 23.70 -10.81
CA SER A 480 30.69 22.99 -9.62
C SER A 480 31.30 23.90 -8.55
N ALA A 481 31.36 25.21 -8.79
CA ALA A 481 31.81 26.21 -7.81
C ALA A 481 30.86 26.24 -6.61
N ILE A 482 31.40 26.41 -5.41
CA ILE A 482 30.66 26.27 -4.14
C ILE A 482 29.43 27.19 -4.07
N LEU A 483 29.53 28.44 -4.54
CA LEU A 483 28.43 29.41 -4.51
C LEU A 483 27.30 29.07 -5.51
N ASP A 484 27.64 28.42 -6.61
CA ASP A 484 26.69 28.10 -7.67
C ASP A 484 25.92 26.82 -7.36
N ARG A 485 26.32 26.05 -6.34
CA ARG A 485 25.71 24.74 -6.08
C ARG A 485 24.26 24.86 -5.63
N ARG A 486 23.43 23.98 -6.17
CA ARG A 486 21.99 23.83 -5.87
C ARG A 486 21.69 22.36 -5.65
N GLY A 487 20.46 22.01 -5.28
CA GLY A 487 20.04 20.60 -5.18
C GLY A 487 18.82 20.43 -4.29
N PHE A 488 18.78 21.12 -3.16
CA PHE A 488 17.54 21.36 -2.42
C PHE A 488 17.33 22.86 -2.16
N THR A 489 16.07 23.26 -1.97
CA THR A 489 15.67 24.60 -1.50
C THR A 489 14.63 24.45 -0.40
N ALA A 490 14.91 24.93 0.81
CA ALA A 490 13.96 24.88 1.92
C ALA A 490 14.07 26.07 2.89
N ASN A 491 13.09 26.26 3.77
CA ASN A 491 13.25 27.15 4.93
C ASN A 491 14.12 26.48 6.00
N GLU A 492 13.97 25.17 6.15
CA GLU A 492 14.69 24.36 7.14
C GLU A 492 15.05 22.99 6.59
N LEU A 493 16.26 22.51 6.89
CA LEU A 493 16.70 21.14 6.68
C LEU A 493 17.13 20.51 8.01
N SER A 494 16.47 19.40 8.37
CA SER A 494 16.80 18.60 9.55
C SER A 494 17.13 17.17 9.15
N ILE A 495 18.33 16.71 9.51
CA ILE A 495 18.83 15.37 9.24
C ILE A 495 18.96 14.63 10.58
N ALA A 496 18.15 13.60 10.76
CA ALA A 496 18.24 12.67 11.87
C ALA A 496 19.04 11.43 11.44
N SER A 497 20.21 11.26 12.03
CA SER A 497 21.01 10.04 11.86
C SER A 497 20.46 8.93 12.74
N GLN A 498 20.03 7.85 12.09
CA GLN A 498 19.55 6.60 12.72
C GLN A 498 20.66 5.55 12.83
N GLY A 499 21.87 5.86 12.32
CA GLY A 499 23.03 4.97 12.31
C GLY A 499 24.23 5.54 13.07
N THR A 500 25.32 4.78 13.13
CA THR A 500 26.56 5.20 13.84
C THR A 500 27.49 6.05 12.98
N ALA A 501 27.33 6.03 11.65
CA ALA A 501 28.18 6.75 10.70
C ALA A 501 27.42 7.09 9.41
N LEU A 502 26.34 7.87 9.52
CA LEU A 502 25.60 8.34 8.36
C LEU A 502 26.51 9.14 7.41
N GLN A 503 26.59 8.75 6.14
CA GLN A 503 27.32 9.50 5.11
C GLN A 503 26.45 10.61 4.57
N ILE A 504 26.92 11.86 4.62
CA ILE A 504 26.18 13.02 4.09
C ILE A 504 27.03 13.69 3.02
N ALA A 505 26.49 13.79 1.80
CA ALA A 505 27.06 14.56 0.71
C ALA A 505 25.94 15.27 -0.05
N ILE A 506 25.68 16.53 0.29
CA ILE A 506 24.50 17.24 -0.20
C ILE A 506 24.84 18.63 -0.73
N ASN A 507 24.04 19.08 -1.69
CA ASN A 507 24.12 20.41 -2.27
C ASN A 507 22.73 21.08 -2.23
N GLY A 508 22.69 22.38 -1.91
CA GLY A 508 21.43 23.13 -1.80
C GLY A 508 21.56 24.47 -1.09
N GLN A 509 20.41 25.09 -0.84
CA GLN A 509 20.28 26.41 -0.27
C GLN A 509 19.12 26.48 0.73
N LEU A 510 19.24 27.39 1.71
CA LEU A 510 18.22 27.59 2.75
C LEU A 510 17.72 29.03 2.72
N ALA A 511 16.41 29.24 2.86
CA ALA A 511 15.83 30.57 2.88
C ALA A 511 16.29 31.35 4.13
N LEU A 512 16.62 32.62 3.95
CA LEU A 512 17.00 33.50 5.04
C LEU A 512 15.77 34.23 5.60
N PRO A 513 15.71 34.49 6.93
CA PRO A 513 14.58 35.19 7.55
C PRO A 513 14.32 36.60 6.99
N MET A 514 15.35 37.25 6.42
CA MET A 514 15.27 38.58 5.82
C MET A 514 15.00 38.57 4.30
N GLY A 515 14.69 37.40 3.73
CA GLY A 515 14.57 37.19 2.29
C GLY A 515 15.88 36.73 1.64
N GLY A 516 15.76 36.13 0.46
CA GLY A 516 16.89 35.50 -0.25
C GLY A 516 17.24 34.11 0.29
N PHE A 517 18.37 33.57 -0.18
CA PHE A 517 18.85 32.23 0.16
C PHE A 517 20.30 32.26 0.62
N ALA A 518 20.60 31.53 1.69
CA ALA A 518 21.97 31.20 2.10
C ALA A 518 22.53 30.17 1.11
N GLN A 519 23.61 30.55 0.44
CA GLN A 519 24.26 29.76 -0.61
C GLN A 519 25.69 29.36 -0.21
N GLY A 520 26.22 28.31 -0.84
CA GLY A 520 27.59 27.87 -0.63
C GLY A 520 27.92 27.63 0.84
N LEU A 521 28.89 28.38 1.37
CA LEU A 521 29.37 28.22 2.75
C LEU A 521 28.37 28.69 3.81
N GLU A 522 27.50 29.65 3.46
CA GLU A 522 26.51 30.21 4.40
C GLU A 522 25.42 29.19 4.75
N THR A 523 25.18 28.20 3.88
CA THR A 523 24.21 27.13 4.12
C THR A 523 24.66 26.16 5.22
N ILE A 524 25.97 25.94 5.36
CA ILE A 524 26.54 24.91 6.25
C ILE A 524 26.10 25.06 7.71
N PRO A 525 26.24 26.23 8.37
CA PRO A 525 25.83 26.39 9.76
C PRO A 525 24.32 26.31 9.98
N LEU A 526 23.51 26.37 8.91
CA LEU A 526 22.05 26.33 8.99
C LEU A 526 21.48 24.91 8.86
N VAL A 527 22.28 23.93 8.42
CA VAL A 527 21.85 22.53 8.33
C VAL A 527 21.92 21.88 9.71
N ALA A 528 20.77 21.43 10.21
CA ALA A 528 20.71 20.72 11.49
C ALA A 528 20.98 19.22 11.28
N VAL A 529 22.07 18.72 11.87
CA VAL A 529 22.38 17.28 11.90
C VAL A 529 22.28 16.76 13.33
N ASN A 530 21.28 15.91 13.57
CA ASN A 530 21.00 15.29 14.85
C ASN A 530 21.52 13.84 14.85
N GLY A 531 22.57 13.58 15.63
CA GLY A 531 23.21 12.25 15.73
C GLY A 531 24.59 12.18 15.05
N ALA A 532 25.16 10.98 14.98
CA ALA A 532 26.51 10.76 14.46
C ALA A 532 26.53 10.67 12.93
N TYR A 533 27.55 11.28 12.30
CA TYR A 533 27.78 11.23 10.86
C TYR A 533 29.24 10.85 10.57
N ALA A 534 29.48 10.31 9.38
CA ALA A 534 30.79 9.85 8.96
C ALA A 534 31.79 11.01 8.80
N LEU A 535 33.04 10.79 9.22
CA LEU A 535 34.15 11.70 8.92
C LEU A 535 34.27 11.90 7.40
N GLY A 536 34.37 13.15 6.98
CA GLY A 536 34.41 13.49 5.56
C GLY A 536 33.07 13.89 4.94
N SER A 537 31.98 13.88 5.71
CA SER A 537 30.66 14.35 5.26
C SER A 537 30.65 15.85 4.95
N LYS A 538 29.98 16.25 3.87
CA LYS A 538 29.97 17.64 3.39
C LYS A 538 28.59 18.18 3.04
N VAL A 539 28.49 19.50 3.15
CA VAL A 539 27.41 20.33 2.63
C VAL A 539 28.02 21.34 1.66
N ASN A 540 27.48 21.45 0.44
CA ASN A 540 27.98 22.32 -0.63
C ASN A 540 29.50 22.15 -0.89
N GLY A 541 30.02 20.93 -0.70
CA GLY A 541 31.43 20.61 -0.93
C GLY A 541 32.39 20.88 0.24
N CYS A 542 31.86 21.34 1.38
CA CYS A 542 32.63 21.69 2.56
C CYS A 542 32.31 20.83 3.77
N LEU A 543 33.33 20.52 4.57
CA LEU A 543 33.22 19.60 5.70
C LEU A 543 32.30 20.16 6.78
N ILE A 544 31.31 19.37 7.18
CA ILE A 544 30.38 19.74 8.27
C ILE A 544 31.14 19.96 9.59
N GLY A 545 32.09 19.08 9.90
CA GLY A 545 32.88 19.14 11.13
C GLY A 545 33.99 20.19 11.14
N ASN A 546 34.30 20.82 10.00
CA ASN A 546 35.27 21.92 9.93
C ASN A 546 34.96 22.90 8.78
N PRO A 547 33.90 23.72 8.89
CA PRO A 547 33.50 24.63 7.81
C PRO A 547 34.56 25.71 7.51
N ALA A 548 35.34 26.10 8.52
CA ALA A 548 36.39 27.13 8.39
C ALA A 548 37.53 26.72 7.43
N ALA A 549 37.77 25.42 7.26
CA ALA A 549 38.77 24.92 6.30
C ALA A 549 38.45 25.27 4.85
N CYS A 550 37.19 25.59 4.53
CA CYS A 550 36.79 26.03 3.19
C CYS A 550 36.99 27.52 2.92
N THR A 551 37.16 28.33 3.96
CA THR A 551 37.47 29.75 3.84
C THR A 551 38.97 30.05 3.80
N SER A 552 39.82 29.06 4.15
CA SER A 552 41.28 29.23 4.26
C SER A 552 42.08 28.91 2.99
N ALA A 553 41.43 28.69 1.84
CA ALA A 553 42.13 28.53 0.56
C ALA A 553 42.53 29.90 -0.04
N GLY A 554 43.22 30.73 0.74
CA GLY A 554 44.06 31.81 0.24
C GLY A 554 45.48 31.30 0.09
N PHE A 555 45.74 30.46 -0.90
CA PHE A 555 47.11 30.09 -1.25
C PHE A 555 47.74 31.23 -2.06
N ASP A 556 48.39 32.18 -1.40
CA ASP A 556 49.44 32.96 -2.05
C ASP A 556 50.61 32.00 -2.32
N SER A 557 50.59 31.41 -3.52
CA SER A 557 51.44 30.30 -3.93
C SER A 557 52.84 30.77 -4.34
N ARG A 558 53.47 31.65 -3.55
CA ARG A 558 54.85 32.08 -3.79
C ARG A 558 55.77 32.22 -2.56
N ASP A 559 55.28 32.23 -1.33
CA ASP A 559 56.14 32.58 -0.18
C ASP A 559 56.52 31.44 0.78
N THR A 560 56.13 30.19 0.53
CA THR A 560 56.37 29.09 1.50
C THR A 560 57.63 28.26 1.27
N TRP A 561 58.48 28.58 0.27
CA TRP A 561 59.75 27.84 0.09
C TRP A 561 61.02 28.65 0.40
N ASN A 562 60.95 29.98 0.58
CA ASN A 562 62.13 30.77 0.95
C ASN A 562 62.20 31.15 2.45
N GLY A 563 61.15 30.91 3.24
CA GLY A 563 61.12 31.23 4.68
C GLY A 563 61.69 30.17 5.63
N VAL A 564 62.10 29.00 5.12
CA VAL A 564 62.59 27.86 5.93
C VAL A 564 64.10 27.96 6.24
N LEU A 565 64.75 29.09 5.92
CA LEU A 565 66.18 29.33 6.22
C LEU A 565 66.44 30.62 7.03
N ASP A 566 65.42 31.22 7.66
CA ASP A 566 65.62 32.35 8.58
C ASP A 566 65.48 31.89 10.06
N PRO A 567 66.54 31.95 10.88
CA PRO A 567 66.51 31.55 12.28
C PRO A 567 65.78 32.54 13.22
N SER A 568 65.07 33.56 12.71
CA SER A 568 64.40 34.58 13.53
C SER A 568 62.87 34.45 13.66
N VAL A 569 62.23 33.45 13.04
CA VAL A 569 60.76 33.30 13.09
C VAL A 569 60.32 32.28 14.14
N SER A 570 59.68 32.77 15.21
CA SER A 570 59.01 31.93 16.22
C SER A 570 57.74 31.30 15.66
N VAL A 571 57.77 29.99 15.38
CA VAL A 571 56.61 29.19 14.98
C VAL A 571 55.76 28.86 16.21
N SER A 572 54.54 29.43 16.31
CA SER A 572 53.51 28.89 17.20
C SER A 572 52.97 27.57 16.65
N ARG A 573 53.25 26.47 17.37
CA ARG A 573 52.85 25.11 16.98
C ARG A 573 51.35 24.87 17.16
N ILE A 574 50.78 24.11 16.22
CA ILE A 574 49.35 23.81 16.05
C ILE A 574 48.97 22.41 16.58
N PHE A 575 49.73 21.81 17.52
CA PHE A 575 49.36 20.50 18.09
C PHE A 575 49.51 20.42 19.61
N THR A 576 48.42 20.02 20.29
CA THR A 576 48.43 19.52 21.67
C THR A 576 48.94 18.09 21.67
N LEU A 577 50.16 17.87 22.15
CA LEU A 577 50.71 16.52 22.36
C LEU A 577 50.51 16.09 23.80
N SER A 578 49.81 14.96 23.95
CA SER A 578 49.84 14.09 25.11
C SER A 578 51.30 13.75 25.48
N LEU A 579 51.55 13.76 26.78
CA LEU A 579 52.87 13.60 27.40
C LEU A 579 53.42 12.18 27.18
N ILE A 580 54.36 12.03 26.25
CA ILE A 580 55.34 10.93 26.25
C ILE A 580 56.71 11.58 26.44
N GLU A 581 57.29 11.46 27.65
CA GLU A 581 58.68 11.79 27.92
C GLU A 581 59.58 10.73 27.26
N LEU A 582 60.25 11.11 26.18
CA LEU A 582 61.40 10.37 25.64
C LEU A 582 62.67 11.00 26.23
N ARG A 583 63.45 10.19 26.93
CA ARG A 583 64.73 10.52 27.58
C ARG A 583 65.71 11.27 26.66
N ASP A 584 66.43 12.21 27.26
CA ASP A 584 67.60 12.91 26.70
C ASP A 584 68.60 11.98 26.02
N ILE A 585 68.91 12.28 24.75
CA ILE A 585 70.07 11.75 24.04
C ILE A 585 71.14 12.85 24.06
N VAL A 586 72.16 12.66 24.89
CA VAL A 586 73.43 13.38 24.79
C VAL A 586 74.27 12.68 23.71
N ALA A 587 74.67 13.39 22.66
CA ALA A 587 75.66 12.91 21.71
C ALA A 587 76.67 14.00 21.36
N GLN A 588 77.94 13.62 21.50
CA GLN A 588 79.16 14.41 21.45
C GLN A 588 79.58 14.77 20.01
N GLY A 589 80.30 15.89 19.88
CA GLY A 589 81.49 16.01 19.03
C GLY A 589 81.31 16.16 17.50
N TYR A 590 81.68 17.33 17.00
CA TYR A 590 81.93 17.62 15.58
C TYR A 590 83.00 16.71 14.96
N PRO A 591 82.83 16.23 13.71
CA PRO A 591 83.93 15.77 12.85
C PRO A 591 84.42 16.88 11.88
N PRO A 592 85.70 16.88 11.47
CA PRO A 592 86.38 18.04 10.88
C PRO A 592 86.23 18.19 9.36
N LEU A 593 86.50 19.42 8.91
CA LEU A 593 86.55 19.92 7.54
C LEU A 593 87.70 19.28 6.73
N ILE A 594 87.42 18.91 5.47
CA ILE A 594 88.41 18.50 4.47
C ILE A 594 88.78 19.74 3.65
N ASP A 595 90.05 20.12 3.72
CA ASP A 595 90.74 21.14 2.90
C ASP A 595 91.77 20.42 2.02
N GLU A 596 91.52 20.30 0.72
CA GLU A 596 92.58 20.15 -0.30
C GLU A 596 92.24 20.97 -1.55
N PRO A 597 93.21 21.68 -2.16
CA PRO A 597 92.96 22.62 -3.24
C PRO A 597 92.94 21.94 -4.62
N VAL A 598 91.92 22.24 -5.42
CA VAL A 598 91.89 21.94 -6.87
C VAL A 598 92.46 23.13 -7.64
N THR A 599 93.70 23.02 -8.12
CA THR A 599 94.23 23.87 -9.20
C THR A 599 94.06 23.15 -10.54
N GLY A 600 93.66 23.92 -11.55
CA GLY A 600 93.11 23.41 -12.80
C GLY A 600 94.08 23.23 -13.96
N ALA A 601 93.47 22.72 -15.04
CA ALA A 601 93.71 22.96 -16.47
C ALA A 601 92.48 22.31 -17.15
N GLY A 602 91.62 22.97 -17.94
CA GLY A 602 91.93 23.66 -19.19
C GLY A 602 92.42 22.64 -20.22
N ASN A 603 91.82 22.43 -21.38
CA ASN A 603 90.65 22.99 -22.04
C ASN A 603 90.35 22.09 -23.26
N GLU A 604 89.17 22.28 -23.86
CA GLU A 604 88.75 21.88 -25.23
C GLU A 604 89.21 20.58 -25.92
N ASP A 605 88.23 19.75 -26.30
CA ASP A 605 88.01 19.32 -27.69
C ASP A 605 86.57 18.75 -27.78
N LEU A 606 85.53 19.50 -28.12
CA LEU A 606 85.17 19.97 -29.45
C LEU A 606 84.88 18.81 -30.45
N TRP A 607 83.61 18.42 -30.51
CA TRP A 607 82.90 17.81 -31.65
C TRP A 607 83.29 16.38 -32.05
N GLU A 608 82.38 15.42 -31.80
CA GLU A 608 81.79 14.59 -32.86
C GLU A 608 80.66 13.69 -32.31
N ARG A 609 79.51 13.68 -33.00
CA ARG A 609 78.54 12.59 -32.95
C ARG A 609 79.16 11.38 -33.66
N SER A 610 78.84 10.16 -33.21
CA SER A 610 78.08 9.16 -33.99
C SER A 610 78.23 7.73 -33.45
N CYS A 611 77.08 7.06 -33.30
CA CYS A 611 76.81 5.63 -33.52
C CYS A 611 77.47 4.51 -32.68
N GLY A 612 76.63 3.54 -32.29
CA GLY A 612 76.99 2.13 -32.14
C GLY A 612 77.45 1.67 -30.75
N GLY A 613 76.61 0.90 -30.06
CA GLY A 613 77.04 0.08 -28.91
C GLY A 613 77.37 -1.35 -29.38
N PRO A 614 78.33 -2.07 -28.75
CA PRO A 614 78.59 -3.47 -29.07
C PRO A 614 78.00 -4.40 -28.01
N ASP A 615 76.81 -4.99 -28.20
CA ASP A 615 76.75 -6.38 -28.68
C ASP A 615 76.87 -6.59 -30.22
N GLU A 616 77.16 -5.55 -31.03
CA GLU A 616 77.96 -5.64 -32.28
C GLU A 616 78.88 -4.41 -32.61
N PRO A 617 80.01 -4.66 -33.33
CA PRO A 617 80.99 -3.68 -33.84
C PRO A 617 80.50 -2.86 -35.07
N ALA A 618 81.28 -1.83 -35.45
CA ALA A 618 81.16 -0.86 -36.56
C ALA A 618 79.98 -0.97 -37.57
N CYS A 619 79.25 0.14 -37.72
CA CYS A 619 77.92 0.25 -38.32
C CYS A 619 77.87 0.13 -39.86
N ASP A 620 77.22 -0.92 -40.41
CA ASP A 620 76.60 -1.02 -41.76
C ASP A 620 75.99 -2.45 -41.97
N ALA A 621 74.66 -2.68 -42.13
CA ALA A 621 73.84 -2.85 -43.38
C ALA A 621 73.95 -4.24 -44.08
N PRO A 622 73.08 -4.73 -45.01
CA PRO A 622 71.63 -4.63 -45.29
C PRO A 622 70.91 -6.03 -45.39
N GLN A 623 69.60 -6.00 -45.74
CA GLN A 623 68.62 -7.05 -46.12
C GLN A 623 67.68 -7.59 -45.03
#